data_AF-A0AA96VV93-F1
#
_entry.id   AF-A0AA96VV93-F1
#
_cell.length_a   1.000
_cell.length_b   1.000
_cell.length_c   1.000
_cell.angle_alpha   90.00
_cell.angle_beta   90.00
_cell.angle_gamma   90.00
#
_symmetry.space_group_name_H-M   'P 1'
#
loop_
_entity.id
_entity.type
_entity.pdbx_description
1 polymer ?
#
loop_
_entity_poly.entity_id
_entity_poly.type
_entity_poly.pdbx_seq_one_letter_code
_entity_poly.pdbx_strand_id
1 'polypeptide(L)'
;MSEKWAYLNDIEGCDVVALYTLHNLVEIVYSKEEKQKSLTINFHVAGGSMGYVECFQLDSIPLPPAKIKHTLSDAIGKVVQVNLYTNVNEHEHYEELELICENSTYLFYFSDNEEEAHYAKIEKGKAPSLQKALKMDFSLPKELFSVEEFKEHLAFALRAHGEQKTPHGLPYSMHLLSVAGEIINAITCEPLSYDENNVAIACALLHDVNEDTSTTITKETFLAGNAEVIAKGVAALTKDKTLPSKEAQMRDSLERLKKRQNCVAMVKLADRITNLGVPPKHWDDEKKRKYFAEAKLILSELGYAHSYLAKKLQEKIEAYEQYM
;
A
#
# COMPACT_ATOMS: atom_id res chain seq x y z
N MET A 1 -14.29 10.29 -11.99
CA MET A 1 -14.79 11.43 -11.17
C MET A 1 -15.60 10.98 -9.97
N SER A 2 -16.53 10.02 -10.10
CA SER A 2 -17.36 9.53 -8.99
C SER A 2 -16.57 8.96 -7.80
N GLU A 3 -15.61 8.08 -8.06
CA GLU A 3 -14.83 7.42 -7.00
C GLU A 3 -14.00 8.39 -6.16
N LYS A 4 -13.52 9.49 -6.76
CA LYS A 4 -12.77 10.54 -6.05
C LYS A 4 -13.59 11.14 -4.91
N TRP A 5 -14.89 11.34 -5.15
CA TRP A 5 -15.78 11.94 -4.15
C TRP A 5 -15.88 11.12 -2.88
N ALA A 6 -15.72 9.79 -2.93
CA ALA A 6 -15.71 8.96 -1.72
C ALA A 6 -14.58 9.39 -0.76
N TYR A 7 -13.38 9.65 -1.30
CA TYR A 7 -12.22 10.10 -0.54
C TYR A 7 -12.33 11.56 -0.11
N LEU A 8 -12.75 12.44 -1.02
CA LEU A 8 -12.90 13.87 -0.75
C LEU A 8 -14.00 14.15 0.30
N ASN A 9 -15.07 13.36 0.30
CA ASN A 9 -16.13 13.46 1.30
C ASN A 9 -15.67 12.86 2.65
N ASP A 10 -14.77 11.85 2.67
CA ASP A 10 -14.35 11.23 3.93
C ASP A 10 -13.55 12.18 4.83
N ILE A 11 -12.73 13.07 4.23
CA ILE A 11 -11.91 14.05 4.96
C ILE A 11 -12.68 15.31 5.40
N GLU A 12 -13.81 15.61 4.77
CA GLU A 12 -14.60 16.79 5.12
C GLU A 12 -15.12 16.71 6.56
N GLY A 13 -14.98 17.81 7.31
CA GLY A 13 -15.31 17.88 8.74
C GLY A 13 -14.22 17.33 9.67
N CYS A 14 -13.08 16.84 9.14
CA CYS A 14 -12.00 16.25 9.93
C CYS A 14 -10.86 17.25 10.19
N ASP A 15 -10.15 17.03 11.29
CA ASP A 15 -8.91 17.75 11.63
C ASP A 15 -7.72 17.15 10.89
N VAL A 16 -6.99 17.96 10.13
CA VAL A 16 -5.72 17.54 9.54
C VAL A 16 -4.66 17.50 10.63
N VAL A 17 -4.03 16.34 10.75
CA VAL A 17 -2.97 16.05 11.74
C VAL A 17 -1.61 16.33 11.13
N ALA A 18 -1.42 15.96 9.86
CA ALA A 18 -0.19 16.20 9.15
C ALA A 18 -0.40 16.18 7.64
N LEU A 19 0.44 16.93 6.95
CA LEU A 19 0.64 16.88 5.51
C LEU A 19 2.05 16.38 5.21
N TYR A 20 2.17 15.39 4.33
CA TYR A 20 3.44 14.85 3.85
C TYR A 20 3.52 14.87 2.33
N THR A 21 4.73 14.86 1.79
CA THR A 21 4.99 14.75 0.36
C THR A 21 6.05 13.69 0.06
N LEU A 22 5.95 13.10 -1.14
CA LEU A 22 6.95 12.22 -1.72
C LEU A 22 6.92 12.35 -3.23
N HIS A 23 7.84 13.13 -3.80
CA HIS A 23 7.82 13.51 -5.23
C HIS A 23 6.48 14.19 -5.59
N ASN A 24 5.71 13.61 -6.52
CA ASN A 24 4.40 14.11 -6.97
C ASN A 24 3.22 13.58 -6.12
N LEU A 25 3.52 12.90 -5.02
CA LEU A 25 2.52 12.39 -4.09
C LEU A 25 2.38 13.32 -2.89
N VAL A 26 1.15 13.52 -2.46
CA VAL A 26 0.83 14.22 -1.22
C VAL A 26 -0.03 13.32 -0.36
N GLU A 27 0.26 13.24 0.94
CA GLU A 27 -0.58 12.55 1.91
C GLU A 27 -1.10 13.53 2.94
N ILE A 28 -2.42 13.57 3.08
CA ILE A 28 -3.10 14.29 4.14
C ILE A 28 -3.51 13.26 5.20
N VAL A 29 -2.87 13.32 6.36
CA VAL A 29 -3.26 12.55 7.53
C VAL A 29 -4.28 13.35 8.31
N TYR A 30 -5.45 12.78 8.56
CA TYR A 30 -6.54 13.43 9.28
C TYR A 30 -7.11 12.51 10.37
N SER A 31 -7.71 13.12 11.39
CA SER A 31 -8.35 12.38 12.48
C SER A 31 -9.84 12.21 12.21
N LYS A 32 -10.30 10.96 12.27
CA LYS A 32 -11.72 10.60 12.16
C LYS A 32 -12.02 9.46 13.11
N GLU A 33 -13.03 9.63 13.96
CA GLU A 33 -13.45 8.60 14.95
C GLU A 33 -12.28 8.13 15.84
N GLU A 34 -11.49 9.07 16.35
CA GLU A 34 -10.30 8.82 17.20
C GLU A 34 -9.18 8.00 16.51
N LYS A 35 -9.29 7.72 15.21
CA LYS A 35 -8.27 7.07 14.40
C LYS A 35 -7.63 8.07 13.44
N GLN A 36 -6.39 7.79 13.08
CA GLN A 36 -5.74 8.48 11.97
C GLN A 36 -6.08 7.76 10.67
N LYS A 37 -6.44 8.54 9.65
CA LYS A 37 -6.65 8.09 8.28
C LYS A 37 -5.75 8.88 7.34
N SER A 38 -5.51 8.32 6.15
CA SER A 38 -4.75 9.00 5.10
C SER A 38 -5.62 9.22 3.87
N LEU A 39 -5.49 10.39 3.28
CA LEU A 39 -5.89 10.70 1.91
C LEU A 39 -4.60 10.92 1.13
N THR A 40 -4.29 10.00 0.22
CA THR A 40 -3.14 10.14 -0.68
C THR A 40 -3.62 10.66 -2.03
N ILE A 41 -2.93 11.69 -2.49
CA ILE A 41 -3.19 12.42 -3.72
C ILE A 41 -1.97 12.21 -4.61
N ASN A 42 -2.15 11.45 -5.69
CA ASN A 42 -1.17 11.33 -6.75
C ASN A 42 -1.52 12.32 -7.85
N PHE A 43 -0.65 13.32 -8.03
CA PHE A 43 -0.76 14.23 -9.15
C PHE A 43 -0.32 13.45 -10.39
N HIS A 44 -1.24 13.16 -11.29
CA HIS A 44 -1.01 12.33 -12.46
C HIS A 44 -1.01 13.19 -13.71
N VAL A 45 0.11 13.15 -14.44
CA VAL A 45 0.28 13.81 -15.73
C VAL A 45 0.45 12.77 -16.82
N ALA A 46 -0.34 12.87 -17.90
CA ALA A 46 -0.22 12.04 -19.08
C ALA A 46 -0.43 12.90 -20.35
N GLY A 47 0.50 12.84 -21.29
CA GLY A 47 0.45 13.64 -22.52
C GLY A 47 0.85 12.85 -23.76
N GLY A 48 0.31 13.23 -24.92
CA GLY A 48 0.65 12.64 -26.21
C GLY A 48 -0.13 13.23 -27.38
N SER A 49 -0.03 12.60 -28.55
CA SER A 49 -0.68 13.07 -29.79
C SER A 49 -2.22 13.14 -29.72
N MET A 50 -2.82 12.47 -28.72
CA MET A 50 -4.27 12.38 -28.55
C MET A 50 -4.81 13.31 -27.45
N GLY A 51 -3.93 14.00 -26.72
CA GLY A 51 -4.34 14.90 -25.64
C GLY A 51 -3.36 15.01 -24.48
N TYR A 52 -3.75 15.80 -23.48
CA TYR A 52 -2.97 16.08 -22.28
C TYR A 52 -3.87 16.07 -21.04
N VAL A 53 -3.43 15.41 -19.98
CA VAL A 53 -4.22 15.18 -18.77
C VAL A 53 -3.37 15.49 -17.55
N GLU A 54 -3.92 16.32 -16.67
CA GLU A 54 -3.44 16.63 -15.33
C GLU A 54 -4.57 16.39 -14.35
N CYS A 55 -4.52 15.29 -13.61
CA CYS A 55 -5.61 14.91 -12.72
C CYS A 55 -5.10 14.26 -11.44
N PHE A 56 -5.92 14.30 -10.40
CA PHE A 56 -5.63 13.65 -9.13
C PHE A 56 -6.10 12.20 -9.15
N GLN A 57 -5.20 11.25 -8.90
CA GLN A 57 -5.60 9.91 -8.48
C GLN A 57 -5.61 9.88 -6.95
N LEU A 58 -6.71 9.40 -6.37
CA LEU A 58 -6.94 9.43 -4.93
C LEU A 58 -7.06 8.01 -4.39
N ASP A 59 -6.42 7.76 -3.26
CA ASP A 59 -6.57 6.54 -2.49
C ASP A 59 -6.38 6.81 -0.99
N SER A 60 -6.57 5.78 -0.18
CA SER A 60 -6.38 5.79 1.26
C SER A 60 -5.13 5.02 1.71
N ILE A 61 -4.16 4.80 0.81
CA ILE A 61 -2.89 4.14 1.08
C ILE A 61 -1.88 5.17 1.57
N PRO A 62 -1.38 5.09 2.82
CA PRO A 62 -0.36 6.00 3.32
C PRO A 62 0.91 5.99 2.47
N LEU A 63 1.64 7.12 2.44
CA LEU A 63 2.95 7.13 1.79
C LEU A 63 3.97 6.30 2.58
N PRO A 64 4.98 5.74 1.90
CA PRO A 64 6.07 5.05 2.56
C PRO A 64 6.79 5.92 3.61
N PRO A 65 7.51 5.30 4.57
CA PRO A 65 8.16 6.04 5.67
C PRO A 65 9.15 7.14 5.25
N ALA A 66 9.71 7.07 4.04
CA ALA A 66 10.64 8.07 3.50
C ALA A 66 9.97 9.39 3.03
N LYS A 67 8.71 9.63 3.41
CA LYS A 67 7.97 10.86 3.13
C LYS A 67 8.50 12.06 3.93
N ILE A 68 8.30 13.26 3.39
CA ILE A 68 8.78 14.52 3.99
C ILE A 68 7.59 15.30 4.53
N LYS A 69 7.68 15.84 5.76
CA LYS A 69 6.61 16.70 6.32
C LYS A 69 6.56 18.00 5.51
N HIS A 70 5.39 18.33 4.96
CA HIS A 70 5.20 19.55 4.17
C HIS A 70 5.26 20.81 5.05
N THR A 71 5.70 21.94 4.50
CA THR A 71 5.81 23.21 5.25
C THR A 71 4.47 23.75 5.74
N LEU A 72 3.39 23.41 5.04
CA LEU A 72 2.01 23.77 5.43
C LEU A 72 1.37 22.79 6.42
N SER A 73 2.06 21.72 6.81
CA SER A 73 1.51 20.64 7.64
C SER A 73 0.92 21.13 8.96
N ASP A 74 1.60 22.08 9.62
CA ASP A 74 1.13 22.66 10.89
C ASP A 74 0.13 23.83 10.71
N ALA A 75 -0.17 24.20 9.46
CA ALA A 75 -1.09 25.30 9.13
C ALA A 75 -2.48 24.80 8.74
N ILE A 76 -2.59 23.60 8.17
CA ILE A 76 -3.88 23.04 7.77
C ILE A 76 -4.60 22.56 9.03
N GLY A 77 -5.70 23.23 9.36
CA GLY A 77 -6.54 22.89 10.50
C GLY A 77 -7.71 21.97 10.09
N LYS A 78 -8.87 22.22 10.68
CA LYS A 78 -10.10 21.49 10.34
C LYS A 78 -10.57 21.82 8.92
N VAL A 79 -10.77 20.77 8.11
CA VAL A 79 -11.35 20.88 6.77
C VAL A 79 -12.85 21.07 6.91
N VAL A 80 -13.35 22.24 6.52
CA VAL A 80 -14.78 22.56 6.54
C VAL A 80 -15.45 22.11 5.26
N GLN A 81 -14.76 22.29 4.14
CA GLN A 81 -15.29 21.95 2.83
C GLN A 81 -14.18 21.57 1.85
N VAL A 82 -14.49 20.63 0.96
CA VAL A 82 -13.62 20.23 -0.16
C VAL A 82 -14.30 20.54 -1.48
N ASN A 83 -13.59 21.18 -2.41
CA ASN A 83 -14.07 21.48 -3.75
C ASN A 83 -13.10 20.93 -4.79
N LEU A 84 -13.63 20.22 -5.78
CA LEU A 84 -12.91 19.84 -7.00
C LEU A 84 -13.28 20.82 -8.11
N TYR A 85 -12.28 21.28 -8.85
CA TYR A 85 -12.45 22.13 -10.03
C TYR A 85 -11.85 21.40 -11.23
N THR A 86 -12.51 21.48 -12.37
CA THR A 86 -12.16 20.71 -13.56
C THR A 86 -12.34 21.55 -14.81
N ASN A 87 -11.47 21.37 -15.78
CA ASN A 87 -11.72 21.75 -17.17
C ASN A 87 -11.53 20.51 -18.04
N VAL A 88 -12.59 20.11 -18.75
CA VAL A 88 -12.60 18.93 -19.59
C VAL A 88 -13.04 19.35 -20.99
N ASN A 89 -12.17 19.18 -21.97
CA ASN A 89 -12.49 19.31 -23.39
C ASN A 89 -12.10 18.02 -24.13
N GLU A 90 -12.27 17.96 -25.47
CA GLU A 90 -12.03 16.72 -26.24
C GLU A 90 -10.59 16.19 -26.16
N HIS A 91 -9.62 17.07 -25.87
CA HIS A 91 -8.19 16.74 -25.90
C HIS A 91 -7.48 16.99 -24.57
N GLU A 92 -8.12 17.66 -23.62
CA GLU A 92 -7.46 18.09 -22.39
C GLU A 92 -8.34 17.89 -21.17
N HIS A 93 -7.71 17.53 -20.07
CA HIS A 93 -8.37 17.41 -18.77
C HIS A 93 -7.44 17.94 -17.67
N TYR A 94 -7.87 19.00 -17.00
CA TYR A 94 -7.16 19.61 -15.89
C TYR A 94 -8.01 19.58 -14.62
N GLU A 95 -7.37 19.39 -13.47
CA GLU A 95 -8.01 19.42 -12.15
C GLU A 95 -7.27 20.32 -11.16
N GLU A 96 -8.04 21.03 -10.33
CA GLU A 96 -7.55 21.69 -9.11
C GLU A 96 -8.40 21.21 -7.92
N LEU A 97 -7.76 21.05 -6.75
CA LEU A 97 -8.43 20.62 -5.53
C LEU A 97 -8.27 21.69 -4.45
N GLU A 98 -9.37 22.18 -3.92
CA GLU A 98 -9.38 23.20 -2.87
C GLU A 98 -9.85 22.59 -1.55
N LEU A 99 -9.03 22.79 -0.51
CA LEU A 99 -9.41 22.57 0.87
C LEU A 99 -9.76 23.90 1.54
N ILE A 100 -11.03 24.07 1.89
CA ILE A 100 -11.49 25.18 2.72
C ILE A 100 -11.42 24.72 4.16
N CYS A 101 -10.52 25.34 4.93
CA CYS A 101 -10.35 25.11 6.35
C CYS A 101 -10.90 26.29 7.17
N GLU A 102 -11.10 26.10 8.47
CA GLU A 102 -11.71 27.13 9.35
C GLU A 102 -11.07 28.53 9.24
N ASN A 103 -9.76 28.59 9.04
CA ASN A 103 -9.01 29.85 9.05
C ASN A 103 -8.44 30.27 7.68
N SER A 104 -8.43 29.38 6.69
CA SER A 104 -7.69 29.58 5.43
C SER A 104 -8.13 28.58 4.36
N THR A 105 -7.89 28.92 3.10
CA THR A 105 -8.05 28.00 1.96
C THR A 105 -6.70 27.54 1.43
N TYR A 106 -6.65 26.35 0.85
CA TYR A 106 -5.45 25.77 0.26
C TYR A 106 -5.81 25.16 -1.09
N LEU A 107 -5.14 25.62 -2.15
CA LEU A 107 -5.32 25.08 -3.49
C LEU A 107 -4.19 24.12 -3.83
N PHE A 108 -4.57 22.93 -4.28
CA PHE A 108 -3.71 21.90 -4.83
C PHE A 108 -3.86 21.98 -6.36
N TYR A 109 -2.75 22.16 -7.07
CA TYR A 109 -2.77 22.41 -8.51
C TYR A 109 -1.45 21.95 -9.16
N PHE A 110 -1.47 21.85 -10.49
CA PHE A 110 -0.31 21.50 -11.31
C PHE A 110 0.43 22.78 -11.73
N SER A 111 1.75 22.83 -11.49
CA SER A 111 2.60 23.97 -11.85
C SER A 111 3.12 23.82 -13.27
N ASP A 112 2.95 24.87 -14.08
CA ASP A 112 3.52 24.99 -15.43
C ASP A 112 5.01 25.38 -15.44
N ASN A 113 5.66 25.45 -14.28
CA ASN A 113 7.04 25.91 -14.19
C ASN A 113 8.03 24.77 -14.53
N GLU A 114 8.59 24.81 -15.75
CA GLU A 114 9.56 23.85 -16.26
C GLU A 114 10.86 23.75 -15.44
N GLU A 115 11.18 24.76 -14.61
CA GLU A 115 12.37 24.75 -13.75
C GLU A 115 12.17 23.91 -12.47
N GLU A 116 10.94 23.50 -12.16
CA GLU A 116 10.63 22.76 -10.94
C GLU A 116 10.71 21.25 -11.13
N ALA A 117 11.33 20.56 -10.16
CA ALA A 117 11.48 19.11 -10.21
C ALA A 117 10.14 18.34 -10.15
N HIS A 118 9.08 18.97 -9.63
CA HIS A 118 7.76 18.39 -9.41
C HIS A 118 6.67 19.41 -9.75
N TYR A 119 5.62 18.95 -10.43
CA TYR A 119 4.46 19.78 -10.78
C TYR A 119 3.43 19.91 -9.64
N ALA A 120 3.53 19.10 -8.58
CA ALA A 120 2.59 19.15 -7.48
C ALA A 120 2.78 20.39 -6.59
N LYS A 121 1.77 21.26 -6.51
CA LYS A 121 1.77 22.46 -5.66
C LYS A 121 0.62 22.50 -4.69
N ILE A 122 0.88 23.14 -3.54
CA ILE A 122 -0.09 23.45 -2.50
C ILE A 122 0.16 24.89 -2.07
N GLU A 123 -0.82 25.77 -2.28
CA GLU A 123 -0.68 27.21 -2.00
C GLU A 123 -1.82 27.71 -1.13
N LYS A 124 -1.47 28.44 -0.07
CA LYS A 124 -2.42 29.03 0.87
C LYS A 124 -3.06 30.29 0.26
N GLY A 125 -4.39 30.36 0.22
CA GLY A 125 -5.15 31.53 -0.22
C GLY A 125 -5.19 31.76 -1.72
N LYS A 126 -4.60 30.85 -2.52
CA LYS A 126 -4.70 30.88 -3.98
C LYS A 126 -6.14 30.56 -4.40
N ALA A 127 -6.70 31.39 -5.27
CA ALA A 127 -8.03 31.15 -5.84
C ALA A 127 -7.94 30.08 -6.95
N PRO A 128 -8.94 29.20 -7.07
CA PRO A 128 -9.05 28.27 -8.19
C PRO A 128 -9.21 29.03 -9.51
N SER A 129 -8.66 28.47 -10.58
CA SER A 129 -8.74 29.01 -11.94
C SER A 129 -9.73 28.24 -12.82
N LEU A 130 -10.05 26.99 -12.44
CA LEU A 130 -10.93 26.11 -13.22
C LEU A 130 -12.41 26.22 -12.79
N GLN A 131 -13.30 25.58 -13.54
CA GLN A 131 -14.72 25.54 -13.22
C GLN A 131 -15.00 24.54 -12.10
N LYS A 132 -15.80 24.93 -11.11
CA LYS A 132 -16.17 24.04 -10.00
C LYS A 132 -16.97 22.85 -10.50
N ALA A 133 -16.51 21.64 -10.20
CA ALA A 133 -17.21 20.40 -10.50
C ALA A 133 -18.43 20.21 -9.57
N LEU A 134 -19.43 19.47 -10.06
CA LEU A 134 -20.57 19.08 -9.24
C LEU A 134 -20.11 18.10 -8.15
N LYS A 135 -20.39 18.47 -6.89
CA LYS A 135 -20.18 17.58 -5.75
C LYS A 135 -21.14 16.40 -5.82
N MET A 136 -20.60 15.20 -5.67
CA MET A 136 -21.38 13.96 -5.67
C MET A 136 -21.35 13.31 -4.29
N ASP A 137 -22.48 12.75 -3.88
CA ASP A 137 -22.62 12.05 -2.62
C ASP A 137 -22.15 10.60 -2.76
N PHE A 138 -20.88 10.36 -2.41
CA PHE A 138 -20.26 9.05 -2.35
C PHE A 138 -19.61 8.86 -0.99
N SER A 139 -19.64 7.63 -0.49
CA SER A 139 -18.90 7.19 0.69
C SER A 139 -17.88 6.14 0.30
N LEU A 140 -16.81 6.02 1.09
CA LEU A 140 -15.91 4.88 0.99
C LEU A 140 -16.68 3.55 1.15
N PRO A 141 -16.20 2.46 0.53
CA PRO A 141 -16.76 1.13 0.74
C PRO A 141 -16.81 0.77 2.24
N LYS A 142 -17.85 0.03 2.63
CA LYS A 142 -18.01 -0.44 4.02
C LYS A 142 -17.47 -1.85 4.22
N GLU A 143 -17.25 -2.54 3.11
CA GLU A 143 -16.62 -3.84 3.02
C GLU A 143 -15.16 -3.75 3.51
N LEU A 144 -14.64 -4.87 4.02
CA LEU A 144 -13.26 -4.93 4.49
C LEU A 144 -12.26 -4.83 3.32
N PHE A 145 -12.59 -5.47 2.18
CA PHE A 145 -11.80 -5.49 0.95
C PHE A 145 -12.70 -5.84 -0.24
N SER A 146 -12.21 -5.63 -1.46
CA SER A 146 -12.88 -5.98 -2.71
C SER A 146 -12.81 -7.47 -2.98
N VAL A 147 -13.96 -8.14 -2.98
CA VAL A 147 -14.06 -9.56 -3.36
C VAL A 147 -13.67 -9.78 -4.82
N GLU A 148 -13.93 -8.82 -5.70
CA GLU A 148 -13.57 -8.93 -7.12
C GLU A 148 -12.05 -8.80 -7.31
N GLU A 149 -11.39 -7.82 -6.67
CA GLU A 149 -9.92 -7.74 -6.72
C GLU A 149 -9.27 -8.99 -6.11
N PHE A 150 -9.80 -9.51 -5.00
CA PHE A 150 -9.33 -10.77 -4.42
C PHE A 150 -9.38 -11.92 -5.44
N LYS A 151 -10.51 -12.08 -6.15
CA LYS A 151 -10.68 -13.13 -7.17
C LYS A 151 -9.70 -12.96 -8.33
N GLU A 152 -9.50 -11.75 -8.80
CA GLU A 152 -8.58 -11.47 -9.92
C GLU A 152 -7.14 -11.80 -9.56
N HIS A 153 -6.67 -11.34 -8.39
CA HIS A 153 -5.32 -11.62 -7.89
C HIS A 153 -5.11 -13.10 -7.59
N LEU A 154 -6.10 -13.76 -6.97
CA LEU A 154 -6.04 -15.20 -6.74
C LEU A 154 -5.98 -15.97 -8.06
N ALA A 155 -6.84 -15.64 -9.02
CA ALA A 155 -6.83 -16.30 -10.33
C ALA A 155 -5.50 -16.09 -11.06
N PHE A 156 -4.90 -14.90 -10.95
CA PHE A 156 -3.55 -14.63 -11.47
C PHE A 156 -2.52 -15.54 -10.80
N ALA A 157 -2.46 -15.57 -9.48
CA ALA A 157 -1.48 -16.36 -8.73
C ALA A 157 -1.62 -17.87 -9.02
N LEU A 158 -2.85 -18.38 -9.06
CA LEU A 158 -3.11 -19.79 -9.39
C LEU A 158 -2.65 -20.16 -10.80
N ARG A 159 -2.85 -19.27 -11.78
CA ARG A 159 -2.33 -19.48 -13.14
C ARG A 159 -0.81 -19.48 -13.18
N ALA A 160 -0.17 -18.56 -12.45
CA ALA A 160 1.28 -18.44 -12.42
C ALA A 160 1.96 -19.67 -11.77
N HIS A 161 1.42 -20.14 -10.65
CA HIS A 161 1.97 -21.29 -9.92
C HIS A 161 1.60 -22.65 -10.53
N GLY A 162 0.52 -22.75 -11.31
CA GLY A 162 0.14 -23.97 -12.02
C GLY A 162 0.08 -25.21 -11.12
N GLU A 163 0.86 -26.23 -11.45
CA GLU A 163 0.92 -27.51 -10.70
C GLU A 163 1.94 -27.52 -9.54
N GLN A 164 2.51 -26.36 -9.17
CA GLN A 164 3.48 -26.27 -8.07
C GLN A 164 2.89 -26.85 -6.78
N LYS A 165 3.74 -27.54 -6.01
CA LYS A 165 3.40 -28.14 -4.73
C LYS A 165 4.26 -27.57 -3.62
N THR A 166 3.67 -27.52 -2.43
CA THR A 166 4.38 -27.28 -1.17
C THR A 166 5.37 -28.41 -0.87
N PRO A 167 6.34 -28.22 0.04
CA PRO A 167 7.22 -29.30 0.51
C PRO A 167 6.49 -30.52 1.12
N HIS A 168 5.21 -30.36 1.46
CA HIS A 168 4.34 -31.41 2.00
C HIS A 168 3.46 -32.09 0.93
N GLY A 169 3.62 -31.73 -0.35
CA GLY A 169 2.90 -32.33 -1.47
C GLY A 169 1.50 -31.77 -1.75
N LEU A 170 1.04 -30.79 -0.96
CA LEU A 170 -0.21 -30.07 -1.22
C LEU A 170 -0.04 -29.05 -2.36
N PRO A 171 -1.09 -28.71 -3.13
CA PRO A 171 -1.04 -27.62 -4.11
C PRO A 171 -0.53 -26.32 -3.49
N TYR A 172 0.27 -25.55 -4.24
CA TYR A 172 0.86 -24.31 -3.72
C TYR A 172 -0.18 -23.26 -3.31
N SER A 173 -1.38 -23.32 -3.90
CA SER A 173 -2.53 -22.51 -3.50
C SER A 173 -2.85 -22.58 -2.01
N MET A 174 -2.55 -23.70 -1.34
CA MET A 174 -2.75 -23.85 0.11
C MET A 174 -1.84 -22.91 0.91
N HIS A 175 -0.61 -22.67 0.45
CA HIS A 175 0.29 -21.68 1.06
C HIS A 175 -0.23 -20.26 0.83
N LEU A 176 -0.54 -19.91 -0.42
CA LEU A 176 -1.05 -18.58 -0.77
C LEU A 176 -2.30 -18.20 0.03
N LEU A 177 -3.27 -19.11 0.11
CA LEU A 177 -4.50 -18.90 0.88
C LEU A 177 -4.27 -18.87 2.39
N SER A 178 -3.25 -19.58 2.90
CA SER A 178 -2.87 -19.49 4.31
C SER A 178 -2.31 -18.11 4.65
N VAL A 179 -1.42 -17.57 3.81
CA VAL A 179 -0.84 -16.22 4.01
C VAL A 179 -1.91 -15.14 3.87
N ALA A 180 -2.76 -15.24 2.84
CA ALA A 180 -3.89 -14.32 2.68
C ALA A 180 -4.88 -14.41 3.87
N GLY A 181 -5.16 -15.60 4.38
CA GLY A 181 -5.99 -15.80 5.57
C GLY A 181 -5.40 -15.18 6.84
N GLU A 182 -4.07 -15.26 7.02
CA GLU A 182 -3.38 -14.57 8.12
C GLU A 182 -3.50 -13.04 8.00
N ILE A 183 -3.37 -12.49 6.79
CA ILE A 183 -3.60 -11.06 6.55
C ILE A 183 -5.05 -10.67 6.85
N ILE A 184 -6.04 -11.42 6.36
CA ILE A 184 -7.47 -11.13 6.60
C ILE A 184 -7.80 -11.16 8.10
N ASN A 185 -7.25 -12.13 8.84
CA ASN A 185 -7.39 -12.17 10.29
C ASN A 185 -6.79 -10.93 10.95
N ALA A 186 -5.58 -10.52 10.55
CA ALA A 186 -4.89 -9.36 11.10
C ALA A 186 -5.68 -8.07 10.92
N ILE A 187 -6.12 -7.77 9.69
CA ILE A 187 -6.89 -6.55 9.39
C ILE A 187 -8.29 -6.57 9.98
N THR A 188 -8.83 -7.75 10.36
CA THR A 188 -10.09 -7.83 11.11
C THR A 188 -9.88 -7.42 12.58
N CYS A 189 -8.71 -7.71 13.16
CA CYS A 189 -8.37 -7.34 14.54
C CYS A 189 -7.95 -5.88 14.65
N GLU A 190 -7.11 -5.40 13.73
CA GLU A 190 -6.64 -4.01 13.66
C GLU A 190 -6.86 -3.49 12.23
N PRO A 191 -8.05 -2.91 11.93
CA PRO A 191 -8.39 -2.47 10.59
C PRO A 191 -7.47 -1.36 10.05
N LEU A 192 -7.02 -1.55 8.82
CA LEU A 192 -6.40 -0.52 7.98
C LEU A 192 -7.48 0.21 7.16
N SER A 193 -7.07 1.12 6.26
CA SER A 193 -7.97 1.64 5.23
C SER A 193 -8.41 0.56 4.24
N TYR A 194 -9.50 0.83 3.50
CA TYR A 194 -10.01 -0.09 2.48
C TYR A 194 -8.96 -0.41 1.41
N ASP A 195 -8.22 0.60 0.94
CA ASP A 195 -7.21 0.39 -0.11
C ASP A 195 -5.96 -0.34 0.43
N GLU A 196 -5.56 -0.04 1.68
CA GLU A 196 -4.47 -0.78 2.33
C GLU A 196 -4.81 -2.27 2.48
N ASN A 197 -6.05 -2.60 2.84
CA ASN A 197 -6.51 -3.98 2.95
C ASN A 197 -6.40 -4.71 1.60
N ASN A 198 -6.85 -4.07 0.51
CA ASN A 198 -6.75 -4.64 -0.84
C ASN A 198 -5.29 -4.86 -1.25
N VAL A 199 -4.40 -3.90 -0.99
CA VAL A 199 -2.96 -4.04 -1.27
C VAL A 199 -2.32 -5.16 -0.46
N ALA A 200 -2.60 -5.25 0.84
CA ALA A 200 -2.04 -6.29 1.70
C ALA A 200 -2.43 -7.70 1.22
N ILE A 201 -3.71 -7.87 0.90
CA ILE A 201 -4.27 -9.14 0.41
C ILE A 201 -3.70 -9.50 -0.97
N ALA A 202 -3.66 -8.53 -1.90
CA ALA A 202 -3.06 -8.75 -3.22
C ALA A 202 -1.58 -9.15 -3.10
N CYS A 203 -0.80 -8.43 -2.29
CA CYS A 203 0.60 -8.79 -2.04
C CYS A 203 0.73 -10.18 -1.41
N ALA A 204 -0.15 -10.57 -0.47
CA ALA A 204 -0.14 -11.91 0.11
C ALA A 204 -0.42 -13.02 -0.91
N LEU A 205 -1.35 -12.81 -1.83
CA LEU A 205 -1.65 -13.77 -2.90
C LEU A 205 -0.52 -13.87 -3.94
N LEU A 206 0.25 -12.79 -4.13
CA LEU A 206 1.24 -12.67 -5.19
C LEU A 206 2.71 -12.77 -4.72
N HIS A 207 2.97 -12.84 -3.42
CA HIS A 207 4.31 -12.62 -2.84
C HIS A 207 5.41 -13.50 -3.41
N ASP A 208 5.10 -14.74 -3.77
CA ASP A 208 6.06 -15.72 -4.30
C ASP A 208 6.06 -15.80 -5.83
N VAL A 209 5.19 -15.08 -6.53
CA VAL A 209 5.06 -15.20 -8.00
C VAL A 209 6.39 -14.91 -8.69
N ASN A 210 7.04 -13.81 -8.33
CA ASN A 210 8.33 -13.42 -8.90
C ASN A 210 9.47 -14.36 -8.50
N GLU A 211 9.35 -15.06 -7.36
CA GLU A 211 10.42 -15.91 -6.82
C GLU A 211 10.35 -17.34 -7.37
N ASP A 212 9.15 -17.88 -7.52
CA ASP A 212 8.89 -19.30 -7.73
C ASP A 212 8.27 -19.64 -9.09
N THR A 213 7.93 -18.63 -9.89
CA THR A 213 7.34 -18.83 -11.22
C THR A 213 8.19 -18.18 -12.31
N SER A 214 7.84 -18.43 -13.59
CA SER A 214 8.44 -17.74 -14.73
C SER A 214 7.85 -16.35 -14.98
N THR A 215 6.87 -15.93 -14.18
CA THR A 215 6.19 -14.64 -14.31
C THR A 215 6.90 -13.58 -13.47
N THR A 216 7.00 -12.36 -14.00
CA THR A 216 7.47 -11.20 -13.24
C THR A 216 6.38 -10.15 -13.23
N ILE A 217 5.94 -9.77 -12.03
CA ILE A 217 4.98 -8.71 -11.80
C ILE A 217 5.69 -7.37 -11.88
N THR A 218 5.18 -6.50 -12.74
CA THR A 218 5.60 -5.11 -12.96
C THR A 218 4.40 -4.18 -12.89
N LYS A 219 4.63 -2.86 -12.96
CA LYS A 219 3.52 -1.88 -12.97
C LYS A 219 2.62 -1.99 -14.22
N GLU A 220 3.13 -2.58 -15.30
CA GLU A 220 2.40 -2.86 -16.55
C GLU A 220 1.62 -4.17 -16.49
N THR A 221 1.81 -4.98 -15.44
CA THR A 221 1.02 -6.19 -15.25
C THR A 221 -0.43 -5.80 -15.01
N PHE A 222 -1.35 -6.46 -15.72
CA PHE A 222 -2.79 -6.24 -15.54
C PHE A 222 -3.24 -6.83 -14.20
N LEU A 223 -3.16 -6.00 -13.17
CA LEU A 223 -3.62 -6.27 -11.81
C LEU A 223 -4.80 -5.33 -11.49
N ALA A 224 -5.68 -5.78 -10.61
CA ALA A 224 -6.77 -4.96 -10.12
C ALA A 224 -6.26 -3.93 -9.10
N GLY A 225 -6.99 -2.82 -8.94
CA GLY A 225 -6.66 -1.81 -7.94
C GLY A 225 -5.30 -1.14 -8.15
N ASN A 226 -4.56 -0.92 -7.05
CA ASN A 226 -3.31 -0.16 -7.03
C ASN A 226 -2.10 -0.97 -7.55
N ALA A 227 -2.11 -1.30 -8.85
CA ALA A 227 -1.13 -2.17 -9.50
C ALA A 227 0.34 -1.75 -9.26
N GLU A 228 0.65 -0.45 -9.26
CA GLU A 228 2.01 0.03 -9.00
C GLU A 228 2.48 -0.24 -7.57
N VAL A 229 1.61 -0.01 -6.57
CA VAL A 229 1.93 -0.30 -5.16
C VAL A 229 2.09 -1.79 -4.95
N ILE A 230 1.19 -2.60 -5.54
CA ILE A 230 1.23 -4.06 -5.46
C ILE A 230 2.51 -4.59 -6.11
N ALA A 231 2.86 -4.16 -7.32
CA ALA A 231 4.07 -4.60 -8.01
C ALA A 231 5.35 -4.25 -7.22
N LYS A 232 5.43 -3.02 -6.69
CA LYS A 232 6.53 -2.58 -5.82
C LYS A 232 6.60 -3.37 -4.51
N GLY A 233 5.45 -3.79 -3.99
CA GLY A 233 5.33 -4.61 -2.79
C GLY A 233 5.79 -6.05 -3.01
N VAL A 234 5.27 -6.72 -4.05
CA VAL A 234 5.70 -8.05 -4.45
C VAL A 234 7.19 -8.08 -4.73
N ALA A 235 7.71 -7.09 -5.46
CA ALA A 235 9.15 -6.97 -5.70
C ALA A 235 9.94 -6.94 -4.39
N ALA A 236 9.51 -6.17 -3.38
CA ALA A 236 10.15 -6.10 -2.05
C ALA A 236 10.11 -7.42 -1.28
N LEU A 237 9.05 -8.22 -1.45
CA LEU A 237 8.88 -9.54 -0.84
C LEU A 237 9.74 -10.62 -1.53
N THR A 238 10.07 -10.45 -2.80
CA THR A 238 10.93 -11.36 -3.58
C THR A 238 12.39 -11.27 -3.16
N LYS A 239 13.05 -12.40 -2.95
CA LYS A 239 14.50 -12.44 -2.67
C LYS A 239 15.34 -12.25 -3.93
N ASP A 240 16.38 -11.43 -3.85
CA ASP A 240 17.37 -11.31 -4.93
C ASP A 240 18.35 -12.49 -4.91
N LYS A 241 18.06 -13.52 -5.72
CA LYS A 241 18.87 -14.74 -5.82
C LYS A 241 20.31 -14.51 -6.34
N THR A 242 20.67 -13.29 -6.78
CA THR A 242 22.04 -12.95 -7.19
C THR A 242 22.97 -12.65 -6.00
N LEU A 243 22.41 -12.37 -4.82
CA LEU A 243 23.17 -12.10 -3.61
C LEU A 243 23.82 -13.37 -3.04
N PRO A 244 25.02 -13.25 -2.42
CA PRO A 244 25.92 -14.38 -2.16
C PRO A 244 25.44 -15.37 -1.09
N SER A 245 24.49 -15.00 -0.24
CA SER A 245 23.96 -15.89 0.80
C SER A 245 22.47 -15.64 1.07
N LYS A 246 21.79 -16.65 1.65
CA LYS A 246 20.37 -16.51 2.05
C LYS A 246 20.18 -15.41 3.09
N GLU A 247 21.16 -15.21 3.95
CA GLU A 247 21.17 -14.14 4.95
C GLU A 247 21.29 -12.76 4.28
N ALA A 248 22.12 -12.62 3.24
CA ALA A 248 22.21 -11.38 2.45
C ALA A 248 20.90 -11.10 1.70
N GLN A 249 20.31 -12.13 1.09
CA GLN A 249 19.00 -12.06 0.43
C GLN A 249 17.89 -11.60 1.36
N MET A 250 17.84 -12.17 2.58
CA MET A 250 16.88 -11.79 3.60
C MET A 250 17.08 -10.33 4.03
N ARG A 251 18.31 -9.93 4.36
CA ARG A 251 18.60 -8.54 4.78
C ARG A 251 18.21 -7.52 3.71
N ASP A 252 18.55 -7.78 2.45
CA ASP A 252 18.14 -6.93 1.34
C ASP A 252 16.61 -6.79 1.24
N SER A 253 15.87 -7.90 1.30
CA SER A 253 14.41 -7.88 1.29
C SER A 253 13.84 -7.07 2.46
N LEU A 254 14.36 -7.25 3.68
CA LEU A 254 13.93 -6.48 4.85
C LEU A 254 14.19 -4.97 4.67
N GLU A 255 15.34 -4.57 4.14
CA GLU A 255 15.65 -3.16 3.86
C GLU A 255 14.76 -2.55 2.78
N ARG A 256 14.35 -3.34 1.79
CA ARG A 256 13.37 -2.90 0.78
C ARG A 256 11.97 -2.79 1.36
N LEU A 257 11.56 -3.72 2.23
CA LEU A 257 10.25 -3.70 2.90
C LEU A 257 10.09 -2.48 3.84
N LYS A 258 11.16 -2.07 4.54
CA LYS A 258 11.15 -0.83 5.36
C LYS A 258 10.90 0.45 4.57
N LYS A 259 11.10 0.40 3.25
CA LYS A 259 10.86 1.52 2.31
C LYS A 259 9.49 1.42 1.62
N ARG A 260 8.63 0.48 2.04
CA ARG A 260 7.27 0.27 1.55
C ARG A 260 6.25 0.59 2.64
N GLN A 261 4.98 0.61 2.24
CA GLN A 261 3.85 0.71 3.15
C GLN A 261 3.83 -0.46 4.12
N ASN A 262 3.40 -0.21 5.36
CA ASN A 262 3.35 -1.22 6.41
C ASN A 262 2.51 -2.45 6.00
N CYS A 263 1.44 -2.23 5.23
CA CYS A 263 0.58 -3.28 4.68
C CYS A 263 1.35 -4.32 3.83
N VAL A 264 2.47 -3.94 3.20
CA VAL A 264 3.35 -4.87 2.48
C VAL A 264 4.25 -5.66 3.45
N ALA A 265 4.83 -4.98 4.45
CA ALA A 265 5.67 -5.63 5.46
C ALA A 265 4.90 -6.67 6.29
N MET A 266 3.60 -6.44 6.52
CA MET A 266 2.69 -7.42 7.12
C MET A 266 2.72 -8.77 6.42
N VAL A 267 2.82 -8.79 5.09
CA VAL A 267 2.85 -10.04 4.31
C VAL A 267 4.07 -10.87 4.69
N LYS A 268 5.22 -10.24 5.00
CA LYS A 268 6.41 -11.00 5.41
C LYS A 268 6.26 -11.62 6.80
N LEU A 269 5.55 -10.94 7.71
CA LEU A 269 5.18 -11.49 9.01
C LEU A 269 4.23 -12.68 8.83
N ALA A 270 3.18 -12.52 8.03
CA ALA A 270 2.19 -13.56 7.74
C ALA A 270 2.83 -14.80 7.08
N ASP A 271 3.67 -14.62 6.07
CA ASP A 271 4.46 -15.68 5.41
C ASP A 271 5.33 -16.44 6.42
N ARG A 272 5.95 -15.74 7.38
CA ARG A 272 6.71 -16.42 8.43
C ARG A 272 5.80 -17.17 9.41
N ILE A 273 4.66 -16.61 9.78
CA ILE A 273 3.70 -17.26 10.69
C ILE A 273 3.18 -18.58 10.10
N THR A 274 2.86 -18.61 8.80
CA THR A 274 2.34 -19.80 8.13
C THR A 274 3.39 -20.88 7.99
N ASN A 275 4.66 -20.49 7.77
CA ASN A 275 5.75 -21.44 7.58
C ASN A 275 6.45 -21.88 8.88
N LEU A 276 6.33 -21.12 9.97
CA LEU A 276 6.94 -21.45 11.27
C LEU A 276 6.06 -22.48 12.02
N GLY A 277 6.16 -23.74 11.59
CA GLY A 277 5.44 -24.89 12.14
C GLY A 277 6.36 -26.06 12.47
N VAL A 278 5.87 -27.30 12.34
CA VAL A 278 6.71 -28.49 12.50
C VAL A 278 7.79 -28.50 11.41
N PRO A 279 9.10 -28.53 11.74
CA PRO A 279 10.14 -28.56 10.72
C PRO A 279 10.05 -29.83 9.87
N PRO A 280 10.35 -29.75 8.56
CA PRO A 280 10.43 -30.94 7.72
C PRO A 280 11.42 -31.97 8.27
N LYS A 281 11.05 -33.26 8.22
CA LYS A 281 11.83 -34.37 8.79
C LYS A 281 13.28 -34.48 8.28
N HIS A 282 13.57 -33.92 7.10
CA HIS A 282 14.89 -33.94 6.47
C HIS A 282 15.78 -32.75 6.87
N TRP A 283 15.31 -31.84 7.74
CA TRP A 283 16.13 -30.72 8.22
C TRP A 283 17.08 -31.18 9.31
N ASP A 284 18.35 -30.81 9.17
CA ASP A 284 19.33 -30.87 10.24
C ASP A 284 19.10 -29.73 11.26
N ASP A 285 19.78 -29.82 12.40
CA ASP A 285 19.62 -28.84 13.47
C ASP A 285 20.20 -27.47 13.10
N GLU A 286 21.16 -27.41 12.18
CA GLU A 286 21.70 -26.14 11.68
C GLU A 286 20.63 -25.38 10.89
N LYS A 287 19.92 -26.05 9.98
CA LYS A 287 18.84 -25.45 9.19
C LYS A 287 17.68 -25.01 10.07
N LYS A 288 17.31 -25.82 11.08
CA LYS A 288 16.31 -25.45 12.09
C LYS A 288 16.73 -24.17 12.84
N ARG A 289 17.96 -24.10 13.34
CA ARG A 289 18.50 -22.91 14.04
C ARG A 289 18.54 -21.67 13.14
N LYS A 290 18.96 -21.82 11.88
CA LYS A 290 18.96 -20.72 10.89
C LYS A 290 17.54 -20.21 10.63
N TYR A 291 16.57 -21.13 10.46
CA TYR A 291 15.18 -20.77 10.23
C TYR A 291 14.54 -20.06 11.43
N PHE A 292 14.89 -20.51 12.65
CA PHE A 292 14.49 -19.89 13.90
C PHE A 292 15.09 -18.49 14.09
N ALA A 293 16.38 -18.32 13.82
CA ALA A 293 17.06 -17.02 13.89
C ALA A 293 16.50 -16.03 12.85
N GLU A 294 16.19 -16.51 11.64
CA GLU A 294 15.55 -15.70 10.60
C GLU A 294 14.16 -15.22 11.03
N ALA A 295 13.37 -16.06 11.71
CA ALA A 295 12.06 -15.64 12.25
C ALA A 295 12.19 -14.51 13.29
N LYS A 296 13.16 -14.62 14.21
CA LYS A 296 13.45 -13.56 15.19
C LYS A 296 13.88 -12.25 14.53
N LEU A 297 14.70 -12.33 13.48
CA LEU A 297 15.12 -11.17 12.70
C LEU A 297 13.94 -10.50 11.98
N ILE A 298 13.07 -11.29 11.34
CA ILE A 298 11.87 -10.76 10.68
C ILE A 298 10.99 -10.01 11.70
N LEU A 299 10.77 -10.60 12.88
CA LEU A 299 9.98 -9.95 13.92
C LEU A 299 10.63 -8.66 14.42
N SER A 300 11.93 -8.66 14.69
CA SER A 300 12.62 -7.45 15.20
C SER A 300 12.62 -6.31 14.18
N GLU A 301 12.74 -6.63 12.89
CA GLU A 301 12.87 -5.64 11.83
C GLU A 301 11.53 -5.14 11.30
N LEU A 302 10.48 -5.96 11.33
CA LEU A 302 9.17 -5.63 10.72
C LEU A 302 7.99 -5.69 11.69
N GLY A 303 8.20 -6.04 12.96
CA GLY A 303 7.13 -6.16 13.96
C GLY A 303 6.35 -4.85 14.19
N TYR A 304 6.93 -3.70 13.87
CA TYR A 304 6.24 -2.42 13.90
C TYR A 304 5.08 -2.31 12.89
N ALA A 305 5.08 -3.15 11.85
CA ALA A 305 4.14 -3.03 10.74
C ALA A 305 2.69 -3.32 11.16
N HIS A 306 2.49 -4.24 12.12
CA HIS A 306 1.17 -4.59 12.63
C HIS A 306 1.27 -5.38 13.94
N SER A 307 0.57 -4.94 14.98
CA SER A 307 0.82 -5.42 16.33
C SER A 307 0.28 -6.82 16.59
N TYR A 308 -0.91 -7.15 16.08
CA TYR A 308 -1.44 -8.53 16.10
C TYR A 308 -0.51 -9.56 15.45
N LEU A 309 -0.02 -9.31 14.22
CA LEU A 309 0.89 -10.22 13.53
C LEU A 309 2.22 -10.35 14.27
N ALA A 310 2.77 -9.25 14.78
CA ALA A 310 4.00 -9.29 15.58
C ALA A 310 3.84 -10.18 16.81
N LYS A 311 2.75 -10.01 17.57
CA LYS A 311 2.44 -10.86 18.72
C LYS A 311 2.30 -12.33 18.33
N LYS A 312 1.54 -12.62 17.28
CA LYS A 312 1.33 -13.99 16.81
C LYS A 312 2.63 -14.65 16.32
N LEU A 313 3.50 -13.90 15.64
CA LEU A 313 4.81 -14.39 15.24
C LEU A 313 5.71 -14.65 16.47
N GLN A 314 5.67 -13.78 17.48
CA GLN A 314 6.39 -14.00 18.74
C GLN A 314 5.95 -15.31 19.41
N GLU A 315 4.64 -15.56 19.53
CA GLU A 315 4.10 -16.82 20.07
C GLU A 315 4.54 -18.05 19.26
N LYS A 316 4.57 -17.94 17.93
CA LYS A 316 5.07 -19.01 17.03
C LYS A 316 6.56 -19.27 17.22
N ILE A 317 7.35 -18.22 17.43
CA ILE A 317 8.79 -18.33 17.72
C ILE A 317 8.98 -19.09 19.04
N GLU A 318 8.31 -18.68 20.12
CA GLU A 318 8.39 -19.36 21.41
C GLU A 318 7.99 -20.85 21.29
N ALA A 319 6.90 -21.14 20.59
CA ALA A 319 6.47 -22.51 20.36
C ALA A 319 7.45 -23.34 19.51
N TYR A 320 8.25 -22.72 18.63
CA TYR A 320 9.22 -23.42 17.79
C TYR A 320 10.44 -23.91 18.57
N GLU A 321 10.70 -23.37 19.77
CA GLU A 321 11.81 -23.80 20.64
C GLU A 321 11.74 -25.29 20.99
N GLN A 322 10.54 -25.89 20.99
CA GLN A 322 10.36 -27.33 21.24
C GLN A 322 11.03 -28.24 20.20
N TYR A 323 11.43 -27.69 19.04
CA TYR A 323 12.08 -28.43 17.96
C TYR A 323 13.60 -28.23 17.88
N MET A 324 14.16 -27.39 18.76
CA MET A 324 15.60 -27.12 18.87
C MET A 324 16.32 -28.18 19.71
#